data_AF-A0A955GY37-F1
#
_entry.id   AF-A0A955GY37-F1
#
_cell.length_a   1.000
_cell.length_b   1.000
_cell.length_c   1.000
_cell.angle_alpha   90.00
_cell.angle_beta   90.00
_cell.angle_gamma   90.00
#
_symmetry.space_group_name_H-M   'P 1'
#
loop_
_entity.id
_entity.type
_entity.pdbx_description
1 polymer ?
#
loop_
_entity_poly.entity_id
_entity_poly.type
_entity_poly.pdbx_seq_one_letter_code
_entity_poly.pdbx_strand_id
1 'polypeptide(L)'
;MEQYEDKQFLENLVKALVDHPDAVGINRTVDEMGVLLTLDVHADDMGKIIGRSGNTAKAIRTLLRVVGMKHDARVNLKINEPEGGKGMSREMSEAMQEDNPAAEPKSLDQAIDDLKI
;
A
#
# COMPACT_ATOMS: atom_id res chain seq x y z
N MET A 1 -20.50 -19.25 3.22
CA MET A 1 -19.57 -18.23 2.73
C MET A 1 -18.80 -18.87 1.59
N GLU A 2 -18.82 -18.29 0.39
CA GLU A 2 -17.94 -18.76 -0.69
C GLU A 2 -16.49 -18.63 -0.24
N GLN A 3 -15.79 -19.77 -0.19
CA GLN A 3 -14.38 -19.82 0.13
C GLN A 3 -13.60 -19.64 -1.17
N TYR A 4 -13.01 -18.46 -1.35
CA TYR A 4 -12.09 -18.21 -2.45
C TYR A 4 -10.65 -18.47 -1.98
N GLU A 5 -9.88 -19.26 -2.73
CA GLU A 5 -8.51 -19.66 -2.35
C GLU A 5 -7.58 -18.45 -2.15
N ASP A 6 -7.73 -17.40 -2.96
CA ASP A 6 -6.97 -16.16 -2.89
C ASP A 6 -7.22 -15.40 -1.57
N LYS A 7 -8.49 -15.26 -1.18
CA LYS A 7 -8.91 -14.65 0.09
C LYS A 7 -8.37 -15.46 1.26
N GLN A 8 -8.53 -16.78 1.21
CA GLN A 8 -8.16 -17.67 2.31
C GLN A 8 -6.64 -17.70 2.51
N PHE A 9 -5.89 -17.71 1.41
CA PHE A 9 -4.44 -17.58 1.43
C PHE A 9 -4.00 -16.28 2.09
N LEU A 10 -4.59 -15.14 1.69
CA LEU A 10 -4.28 -13.84 2.29
C LEU A 10 -4.63 -13.80 3.79
N GLU A 11 -5.80 -14.33 4.15
CA GLU A 11 -6.27 -14.35 5.54
C GLU A 11 -5.32 -15.14 6.45
N ASN A 12 -4.96 -16.35 6.04
CA ASN A 12 -4.03 -17.20 6.80
C ASN A 12 -2.65 -16.56 6.92
N LEU A 13 -2.15 -15.96 5.83
CA LEU A 13 -0.86 -15.30 5.81
C LEU A 13 -0.84 -14.08 6.75
N VAL A 14 -1.84 -13.19 6.65
CA VAL A 14 -1.89 -11.97 7.46
C VAL A 14 -2.10 -12.31 8.93
N LYS A 15 -3.02 -13.21 9.27
CA LYS A 15 -3.27 -13.62 10.67
C LYS A 15 -2.04 -14.23 11.34
N ALA A 16 -1.11 -14.82 10.58
CA ALA A 16 0.14 -15.34 11.11
C ALA A 16 1.22 -14.27 11.35
N LEU A 17 1.05 -13.05 10.83
CA LEU A 17 2.04 -11.97 10.89
C LEU A 17 1.70 -10.87 11.90
N VAL A 18 0.47 -10.82 12.38
CA VAL A 18 -0.10 -9.71 13.17
C VAL A 18 -0.34 -10.12 14.62
N ASP A 19 -0.38 -9.14 15.53
CA ASP A 19 -0.72 -9.38 16.94
C ASP A 19 -2.24 -9.39 17.16
N HIS A 20 -3.01 -8.71 16.29
CA HIS A 20 -4.47 -8.63 16.36
C HIS A 20 -5.14 -9.40 15.20
N PRO A 21 -5.15 -10.75 15.20
CA PRO A 21 -5.68 -11.56 14.11
C PRO A 21 -7.22 -11.46 13.96
N ASP A 22 -7.91 -11.05 15.01
CA ASP A 22 -9.35 -10.80 15.05
C ASP A 22 -9.75 -9.49 14.35
N ALA A 23 -8.85 -8.53 14.27
CA ALA A 23 -9.02 -7.26 13.56
C ALA A 23 -8.72 -7.36 12.06
N VAL A 24 -8.39 -8.54 11.54
CA VAL A 24 -8.09 -8.75 10.11
C VAL A 24 -9.39 -8.87 9.32
N GLY A 25 -9.68 -7.85 8.51
CA GLY A 25 -10.81 -7.83 7.58
C GLY A 25 -10.32 -7.96 6.13
N ILE A 26 -10.96 -8.83 5.34
CA ILE A 26 -10.67 -8.95 3.89
C ILE A 26 -11.96 -8.88 3.10
N ASN A 27 -12.07 -7.83 2.27
CA ASN A 27 -13.12 -7.69 1.28
C ASN A 27 -12.63 -8.08 -0.11
N ARG A 28 -13.46 -8.82 -0.87
CA ARG A 28 -13.15 -9.28 -2.22
C ARG A 28 -14.19 -8.74 -3.18
N THR A 29 -13.73 -7.98 -4.18
CA THR A 29 -14.58 -7.47 -5.27
C THR A 29 -14.03 -7.95 -6.61
N VAL A 30 -14.91 -8.27 -7.54
CA VAL A 30 -14.56 -8.70 -8.90
C VAL A 30 -15.08 -7.65 -9.88
N ASP A 31 -14.22 -7.21 -10.79
CA ASP A 31 -14.53 -6.28 -11.86
C ASP A 31 -13.92 -6.75 -13.20
N GLU A 32 -14.02 -5.92 -14.23
CA GLU A 32 -13.48 -6.22 -15.57
C GLU A 32 -11.94 -6.34 -15.60
N MET A 33 -11.23 -5.78 -14.62
CA MET A 33 -9.77 -5.82 -14.51
C MET A 33 -9.26 -6.99 -13.64
N GLY A 34 -10.16 -7.72 -12.99
CA GLY A 34 -9.87 -8.93 -12.23
C GLY A 34 -10.43 -8.88 -10.81
N VAL A 35 -9.62 -9.34 -9.85
CA VAL A 35 -10.00 -9.44 -8.43
C VAL A 35 -9.25 -8.39 -7.63
N LEU A 36 -9.99 -7.60 -6.85
CA LEU A 36 -9.44 -6.68 -5.87
C LEU A 36 -9.71 -7.22 -4.46
N LEU A 37 -8.63 -7.54 -3.76
CA LEU A 37 -8.65 -7.82 -2.33
C LEU A 37 -8.31 -6.53 -1.58
N THR A 38 -9.19 -6.14 -0.66
CA THR A 38 -8.97 -5.02 0.25
C THR A 38 -8.74 -5.58 1.64
N LEU A 39 -7.62 -5.19 2.25
CA LEU A 39 -7.18 -5.64 3.56
C LEU A 39 -7.32 -4.50 4.57
N ASP A 40 -8.04 -4.78 5.64
CA ASP A 40 -8.17 -3.96 6.84
C ASP A 40 -7.46 -4.67 7.99
N VAL A 41 -6.66 -3.93 8.76
CA VAL A 41 -5.93 -4.45 9.92
C VAL A 41 -5.91 -3.42 11.04
N HIS A 42 -5.56 -3.86 12.25
CA HIS A 42 -5.34 -2.97 13.39
C HIS A 42 -4.18 -1.99 13.12
N ALA A 43 -4.25 -0.79 13.71
CA ALA A 43 -3.24 0.26 13.54
C ALA A 43 -1.83 -0.19 13.94
N ASP A 44 -1.72 -0.95 15.03
CA ASP A 44 -0.43 -1.44 15.53
C ASP A 44 0.23 -2.48 14.62
N ASP A 45 -0.55 -3.13 13.76
CA ASP A 45 -0.07 -4.16 12.83
C ASP A 45 0.30 -3.61 11.46
N MET A 46 -0.09 -2.37 11.13
CA MET A 46 0.23 -1.74 9.84
C MET A 46 1.72 -1.73 9.55
N GLY A 47 2.55 -1.42 10.56
CA GLY A 47 4.00 -1.41 10.41
C GLY A 47 4.56 -2.76 9.95
N LYS A 48 3.98 -3.88 10.43
CA LYS A 48 4.39 -5.24 10.07
C LYS A 48 3.96 -5.59 8.66
N ILE A 49 2.73 -5.23 8.29
CA ILE A 49 2.14 -5.53 6.98
C ILE A 49 2.79 -4.73 5.86
N ILE A 50 3.01 -3.43 6.07
CA ILE A 50 3.74 -2.60 5.10
C ILE A 50 5.19 -3.06 5.04
N GLY A 51 5.83 -3.21 6.21
CA GLY A 51 7.24 -3.56 6.34
C GLY A 51 8.17 -2.42 5.90
N ARG A 52 9.47 -2.60 6.11
CA ARG A 52 10.48 -1.59 5.74
C ARG A 52 10.43 -1.33 4.24
N SER A 53 10.26 -0.05 3.85
CA SER A 53 10.15 0.38 2.45
C SER A 53 9.04 -0.32 1.66
N GLY A 54 8.01 -0.85 2.33
CA GLY A 54 6.92 -1.57 1.68
C GLY A 54 7.26 -3.00 1.24
N ASN A 55 8.40 -3.55 1.67
CA ASN A 55 8.89 -4.86 1.20
C ASN A 55 7.94 -6.01 1.55
N THR A 56 7.36 -6.03 2.75
CA THR A 56 6.41 -7.07 3.15
C THR A 56 5.15 -7.01 2.27
N ALA A 57 4.55 -5.84 2.13
CA ALA A 57 3.39 -5.66 1.27
C ALA A 57 3.68 -6.00 -0.20
N LYS A 58 4.90 -5.73 -0.69
CA LYS A 58 5.34 -6.12 -2.04
C LYS A 58 5.43 -7.64 -2.18
N ALA A 59 5.99 -8.34 -1.19
CA ALA A 59 6.09 -9.80 -1.20
C ALA A 59 4.69 -10.45 -1.19
N ILE A 60 3.78 -9.97 -0.35
CA ILE A 60 2.38 -10.44 -0.31
C ILE A 60 1.71 -10.26 -1.69
N ARG A 61 1.87 -9.10 -2.33
CA ARG A 61 1.34 -8.85 -3.68
C ARG A 61 1.90 -9.82 -4.72
N THR A 62 3.19 -10.14 -4.65
CA THR A 62 3.80 -11.12 -5.56
C THR A 62 3.21 -12.51 -5.36
N LEU A 63 3.05 -12.96 -4.11
CA LEU A 63 2.44 -14.25 -3.80
C LEU A 63 0.99 -14.32 -4.30
N LEU A 64 0.20 -13.27 -4.10
CA LEU A 64 -1.18 -13.19 -4.60
C LEU A 64 -1.27 -13.26 -6.12
N ARG A 65 -0.31 -12.66 -6.84
CA ARG A 65 -0.25 -12.81 -8.31
C ARG A 65 -0.05 -14.27 -8.72
N VAL A 66 0.85 -14.98 -8.04
CA VAL A 66 1.10 -16.41 -8.32
C VAL A 66 -0.14 -17.26 -8.01
N VAL A 67 -0.82 -16.98 -6.89
CA VAL A 67 -2.09 -17.66 -6.54
C VAL A 67 -3.18 -17.38 -7.57
N GLY A 68 -3.34 -16.12 -8.00
CA GLY A 68 -4.30 -15.73 -9.02
C GLY A 68 -4.04 -16.36 -10.39
N MET A 69 -2.77 -16.46 -10.81
CA MET A 69 -2.38 -17.08 -12.08
C MET A 69 -2.81 -18.54 -12.20
N LYS A 70 -2.88 -19.28 -11.08
CA LYS A 70 -3.38 -20.67 -11.10
C LYS A 70 -4.85 -20.78 -11.48
N HIS A 71 -5.61 -19.69 -11.33
CA HIS A 71 -7.06 -19.61 -11.56
C HIS A 71 -7.41 -18.64 -12.69
N ASP A 72 -6.44 -18.30 -13.54
CA ASP A 72 -6.57 -17.33 -14.64
C ASP A 72 -7.11 -15.96 -14.21
N ALA A 73 -6.87 -15.60 -12.94
CA ALA A 73 -7.40 -14.40 -12.31
C ALA A 73 -6.28 -13.40 -11.98
N ARG A 74 -6.47 -12.13 -12.34
CA ARG A 74 -5.58 -11.05 -11.96
C ARG A 74 -5.94 -10.53 -10.57
N VAL A 75 -5.20 -10.94 -9.55
CA VAL A 75 -5.45 -10.54 -8.15
C VAL A 75 -4.60 -9.32 -7.77
N ASN A 76 -5.25 -8.27 -7.28
CA ASN A 76 -4.63 -7.06 -6.73
C ASN A 76 -4.94 -6.92 -5.23
N LEU A 77 -4.00 -6.32 -4.48
CA LEU A 77 -4.15 -6.06 -3.05
C LEU A 77 -4.09 -4.56 -2.77
N LYS A 78 -5.15 -4.05 -2.14
CA LYS A 78 -5.22 -2.75 -1.48
C LYS A 78 -5.16 -2.97 0.03
N ILE A 79 -4.34 -2.18 0.72
CA ILE A 79 -4.25 -2.17 2.18
C ILE A 79 -4.85 -0.83 2.61
N ASN A 80 -5.90 -0.85 3.40
CA ASN A 80 -6.51 0.38 3.90
C ASN A 80 -5.71 0.92 5.08
N GLU A 81 -5.64 2.24 5.17
CA GLU A 81 -5.10 2.89 6.36
C GLU A 81 -6.17 2.81 7.46
N PRO A 82 -5.81 2.33 8.66
CA PRO A 82 -6.75 2.27 9.77
C PRO A 82 -7.11 3.69 10.22
N GLU A 83 -8.35 3.87 10.65
CA GLU A 83 -8.83 5.15 11.17
C GLU A 83 -7.94 5.61 12.33
N GLY A 84 -7.34 6.80 12.21
CA GLY A 84 -6.41 7.35 13.20
C GLY A 84 -4.93 6.96 13.01
N GLY A 85 -4.59 6.25 11.93
CA GLY A 85 -3.20 6.07 11.52
C GLY A 85 -2.55 7.44 11.30
N LYS A 86 -1.54 7.77 12.09
CA LYS A 86 -0.60 8.85 11.75
C LYS A 86 0.11 8.44 10.46
N GLY A 87 -0.53 8.66 9.31
CA GLY A 87 0.20 8.98 8.10
C GLY A 87 1.18 10.06 8.52
N MET A 88 2.46 9.88 8.16
CA MET A 88 3.46 10.93 8.30
C MET A 88 2.80 12.21 7.76
N SER A 89 2.41 13.10 8.67
CA SER A 89 1.43 14.11 8.34
C SER A 89 2.03 14.93 7.21
N ARG A 90 1.19 15.29 6.24
CA ARG A 90 1.58 16.24 5.20
C ARG A 90 2.18 17.52 5.82
N GLU A 91 1.74 17.84 7.03
CA GLU A 91 2.29 18.87 7.94
C GLU A 91 3.76 18.64 8.34
N MET A 92 4.23 17.41 8.56
CA MET A 92 5.64 17.12 8.90
C MET A 92 6.55 17.19 7.66
N SER A 93 6.03 16.85 6.47
CA SER A 93 6.73 17.11 5.20
C SER A 93 6.77 18.60 4.84
N GLU A 94 5.73 19.36 5.20
CA GLU A 94 5.67 20.82 5.00
C GLU A 94 6.57 21.56 6.00
N ALA A 95 6.63 21.13 7.27
CA ALA A 95 7.53 21.70 8.29
C ALA A 95 9.03 21.48 7.99
N MET A 96 9.39 20.41 7.29
CA MET A 96 10.77 20.19 6.82
C MET A 96 11.14 21.07 5.61
N GLN A 97 10.16 21.75 5.00
CA GLN A 97 10.34 22.60 3.83
C GLN A 97 10.54 24.08 4.19
N GLU A 98 10.13 24.50 5.39
CA GLU A 98 10.24 25.89 5.86
C GLU A 98 11.64 26.29 6.35
N ASP A 99 12.50 25.33 6.72
CA ASP A 99 13.81 25.61 7.33
C ASP A 99 15.00 25.58 6.33
N ASN A 100 14.75 25.54 5.02
CA ASN A 100 15.81 25.62 4.01
C ASN A 100 15.60 26.83 3.05
N PRO A 101 16.22 28.00 3.31
CA PRO A 101 16.03 29.20 2.50
C PRO A 101 16.74 29.17 1.13
N ALA A 102 17.23 28.02 0.64
CA ALA A 102 18.14 27.95 -0.51
C ALA A 102 17.76 26.97 -1.62
N ALA A 103 16.47 26.64 -1.80
CA ALA A 103 16.05 25.93 -3.01
C ALA A 103 14.64 26.32 -3.46
N GLU A 104 14.51 27.46 -4.14
CA GLU A 104 13.37 27.62 -5.04
C GLU A 104 13.51 26.64 -6.21
N PRO A 105 12.49 25.83 -6.52
CA PRO A 105 12.49 25.05 -7.74
C PRO A 105 12.35 26.04 -8.91
N LYS A 106 13.46 26.33 -9.60
CA LYS A 106 13.43 27.02 -10.89
C LYS A 106 12.40 26.30 -11.79
N SER A 107 11.43 27.06 -12.31
CA SER A 107 10.46 26.49 -13.25
C SER A 107 11.18 26.00 -14.50
N LEU A 108 10.63 24.97 -15.17
CA LEU A 108 11.18 24.47 -16.45
C LEU A 108 11.29 25.61 -17.48
N ASP A 109 10.36 26.57 -17.44
CA ASP A 109 10.39 27.76 -18.30
C ASP A 109 11.58 28.68 -17.99
N GLN A 110 11.98 28.83 -16.72
CA GLN A 110 13.17 29.59 -16.32
C GLN A 110 14.48 28.88 -16.68
N ALA A 111 14.51 27.55 -16.63
CA ALA A 111 15.71 26.78 -16.98
C ALA A 111 16.00 26.79 -18.51
N ILE A 112 14.95 26.99 -19.33
CA ILE A 112 15.08 27.03 -20.80
C ILE A 112 15.62 28.39 -21.28
N ASP A 113 15.29 29.49 -20.60
CA ASP A 113 15.77 30.83 -20.99
C ASP A 113 17.26 31.05 -20.65
N ASP A 114 17.77 30.41 -19.60
CA ASP A 114 19.21 30.40 -19.24
C ASP A 114 20.08 29.63 -20.27
N LEU A 115 19.48 28.82 -21.16
CA LEU A 115 20.21 27.98 -22.12
C LEU A 115 20.33 28.57 -23.53
N LYS A 116 19.75 29.73 -23.81
CA LYS A 116 19.93 30.42 -25.10
C LYS A 116 21.25 31.21 -25.09
N ILE A 117 22.33 30.52 -25.46
CA ILE A 117 23.51 31.13 -26.09
C ILE A 117 23.27 31.18 -27.59
#